data_AF-A0A4Q6EL95-F1
#
_entry.id   AF-A0A4Q6EL95-F1
#
_cell.length_a   1.000
_cell.length_b   1.000
_cell.length_c   1.000
_cell.angle_alpha   90.00
_cell.angle_beta   90.00
_cell.angle_gamma   90.00
#
_symmetry.space_group_name_H-M   'P 1'
#
loop_
_entity.id
_entity.type
_entity.pdbx_description
1 polymer ?
#
loop_
_entity_poly.entity_id
_entity_poly.type
_entity_poly.pdbx_seq_one_letter_code
_entity_poly.pdbx_strand_id
1 'polypeptide(L)'
;MLNFKKKVGIPKMGKKRFKYSDFCQSCRRALGPEEKVVYVEEETTRYFCSEKCIRSYYDPMGEFYRKHMMEIRDPHDIAEGDFAEYESYAPLCLSNPDEV
;
A
#
# COMPACT_ATOMS: atom_id res chain seq x y z
N MET A 1 -61.72 22.39 10.84
CA MET A 1 -61.00 21.11 10.68
C MET A 1 -60.01 21.24 9.54
N LEU A 2 -58.71 21.40 9.81
CA LEU A 2 -57.67 21.52 8.77
C LEU A 2 -56.84 20.23 8.76
N ASN A 3 -57.05 19.38 7.75
CA ASN A 3 -56.28 18.16 7.54
C ASN A 3 -55.09 18.43 6.61
N PHE A 4 -53.89 18.60 7.18
CA PHE A 4 -52.63 18.60 6.43
C PHE A 4 -52.16 17.14 6.22
N LYS A 5 -52.34 16.59 5.02
CA LYS A 5 -51.69 15.34 4.62
C LYS A 5 -50.22 15.62 4.28
N LYS A 6 -49.29 15.32 5.19
CA LYS A 6 -47.85 15.26 4.89
C LYS A 6 -47.59 14.08 3.94
N LYS A 7 -47.21 14.37 2.69
CA LYS A 7 -46.64 13.37 1.78
C LYS A 7 -45.21 13.08 2.26
N VAL A 8 -45.01 11.92 2.88
CA VAL A 8 -43.67 11.41 3.19
C VAL A 8 -43.06 10.92 1.88
N GLY A 9 -42.27 11.78 1.24
CA GLY A 9 -41.48 11.41 0.07
C GLY A 9 -40.38 10.45 0.49
N ILE A 10 -40.31 9.28 -0.16
CA ILE A 10 -39.18 8.36 -0.03
C ILE A 10 -37.94 9.09 -0.56
N PRO A 11 -36.87 9.28 0.24
CA PRO A 11 -35.67 9.96 -0.23
C PRO A 11 -35.07 9.14 -1.38
N LYS A 12 -34.96 9.77 -2.55
CA LYS A 12 -34.28 9.19 -3.71
C LYS A 12 -32.79 9.08 -3.37
N MET A 13 -32.36 7.90 -2.91
CA MET A 13 -30.94 7.57 -2.81
C MET A 13 -30.36 7.61 -4.22
N GLY A 14 -29.63 8.68 -4.54
CA GLY A 14 -28.81 8.72 -5.75
C GLY A 14 -27.86 7.54 -5.74
N LYS A 15 -27.80 6.78 -6.84
CA LYS A 15 -26.88 5.65 -6.98
C LYS A 15 -25.45 6.20 -6.93
N LYS A 16 -24.79 6.13 -5.76
CA LYS A 16 -23.37 6.44 -5.66
C LYS A 16 -22.62 5.45 -6.54
N ARG A 17 -21.89 5.98 -7.52
CA ARG A 17 -21.10 5.19 -8.46
C ARG A 17 -19.91 4.62 -7.67
N PHE A 18 -19.88 3.30 -7.52
CA PHE A 18 -18.84 2.56 -6.81
C PHE A 18 -17.46 2.90 -7.39
N LYS A 19 -16.51 3.33 -6.55
CA LYS A 19 -15.11 3.49 -6.95
C LYS A 19 -14.25 2.61 -6.03
N TYR A 20 -13.24 1.96 -6.61
CA TYR A 20 -12.26 1.19 -5.83
C TYR A 20 -11.45 2.08 -4.86
N SER A 21 -11.41 3.39 -5.11
CA SER A 21 -10.84 4.40 -4.19
C SER A 21 -11.61 4.55 -2.88
N ASP A 22 -12.80 3.98 -2.77
CA ASP A 22 -13.66 4.14 -1.60
C ASP A 22 -13.28 3.21 -0.44
N PHE A 23 -12.29 2.32 -0.62
CA PHE A 23 -11.92 1.33 0.40
C PHE A 23 -10.42 1.18 0.56
N CYS A 24 -9.98 0.97 1.79
CA CYS A 24 -8.60 0.59 2.10
C CYS A 24 -8.31 -0.80 1.52
N GLN A 25 -7.24 -0.94 0.76
CA GLN A 25 -6.87 -2.19 0.10
C GLN A 25 -6.41 -3.27 1.09
N SER A 26 -5.96 -2.87 2.28
CA SER A 26 -5.54 -3.78 3.35
C SER A 26 -6.71 -4.19 4.25
N CYS A 27 -7.29 -3.26 5.01
CA CYS A 27 -8.30 -3.57 6.03
C CYS A 27 -9.76 -3.53 5.53
N ARG A 28 -9.99 -3.17 4.26
CA ARG A 28 -11.32 -3.09 3.62
C ARG A 28 -12.29 -2.07 4.24
N ARG A 29 -11.82 -1.23 5.17
CA ARG A 29 -12.61 -0.11 5.71
C ARG A 29 -12.92 0.91 4.61
N ALA A 30 -14.15 1.43 4.60
CA ALA A 30 -14.54 2.53 3.73
C ALA A 30 -13.75 3.81 4.06
N LEU A 31 -13.25 4.48 3.02
CA LEU A 31 -12.53 5.73 3.09
C LEU A 31 -13.51 6.89 2.90
N GLY A 32 -13.50 7.84 3.83
CA GLY A 32 -14.35 9.03 3.75
C GLY A 32 -13.87 10.03 2.67
N PRO A 33 -14.76 10.89 2.15
CA PRO A 33 -14.38 11.91 1.15
C PRO A 33 -13.39 12.95 1.68
N GLU A 34 -13.38 13.19 2.99
CA GLU A 34 -12.51 14.17 3.67
C GLU A 34 -11.38 13.48 4.46
N GLU A 35 -11.25 12.15 4.38
CA GLU A 35 -10.23 11.41 5.11
C GLU A 35 -8.91 11.44 4.36
N LYS A 36 -7.79 11.58 5.08
CA LYS A 36 -6.46 11.48 4.48
C LYS A 36 -6.23 10.05 3.98
N VAL A 37 -6.13 9.91 2.66
CA VAL A 37 -5.78 8.66 2.00
C VAL A 37 -4.29 8.68 1.65
N VAL A 38 -3.62 7.54 1.85
CA VAL A 38 -2.21 7.35 1.48
C VAL A 38 -2.06 6.29 0.39
N TYR A 39 -1.04 6.43 -0.44
CA TYR A 39 -0.70 5.56 -1.56
C TYR A 39 0.83 5.49 -1.72
N VAL A 40 1.33 4.48 -2.42
CA VAL A 40 2.78 4.22 -2.57
C VAL A 40 3.35 4.86 -3.84
N GLU A 41 2.56 4.90 -4.92
CA GLU A 41 2.95 5.46 -6.22
C GLU A 41 1.81 6.33 -6.75
N GLU A 42 2.12 7.42 -7.44
CA GLU A 42 1.11 8.39 -7.91
C GLU A 42 0.08 7.77 -8.88
N GLU A 43 0.50 6.80 -9.70
CA GLU A 43 -0.35 6.15 -10.71
C GLU A 43 -1.08 4.90 -10.17
N THR A 44 -0.94 4.59 -8.89
CA THR A 44 -1.54 3.36 -8.33
C THR A 44 -3.03 3.49 -8.08
N THR A 45 -3.78 2.43 -8.36
CA THR A 45 -5.21 2.34 -8.01
C THR A 45 -5.44 1.78 -6.60
N ARG A 46 -4.37 1.67 -5.77
CA ARG A 46 -4.40 1.08 -4.43
C ARG A 46 -4.33 2.18 -3.37
N TYR A 47 -5.38 2.25 -2.56
CA TYR A 47 -5.54 3.27 -1.54
C TYR A 47 -5.53 2.65 -0.16
N PHE A 48 -4.95 3.36 0.81
CA PHE A 48 -4.82 2.89 2.18
C PHE A 48 -5.21 3.99 3.16
N CYS A 49 -5.75 3.59 4.31
CA CYS A 49 -6.09 4.56 5.36
C CYS A 49 -4.91 4.94 6.25
N SER A 50 -3.78 4.22 6.16
CA SER A 50 -2.58 4.48 6.97
C SER A 50 -1.36 3.74 6.43
N GLU A 51 -0.17 4.19 6.80
CA GLU A 51 1.09 3.49 6.53
C GLU A 51 1.12 2.08 7.12
N LYS A 52 0.47 1.88 8.28
CA LYS A 52 0.29 0.53 8.86
C LYS A 52 -0.43 -0.40 7.89
N CYS A 53 -1.46 0.09 7.19
CA CYS A 53 -2.17 -0.69 6.18
C CYS A 53 -1.34 -0.93 4.92
N ILE A 54 -0.46 0.00 4.54
CA ILE A 54 0.51 -0.22 3.46
C ILE A 54 1.43 -1.39 3.83
N ARG A 55 2.08 -1.31 5.00
CA ARG A 55 2.97 -2.35 5.51
C ARG A 55 2.29 -3.69 5.62
N SER A 56 1.11 -3.77 6.26
CA SER A 56 0.35 -5.03 6.35
C SER A 56 -0.02 -5.63 4.98
N TYR A 57 -0.08 -4.83 3.91
CA TYR A 57 -0.36 -5.32 2.56
C TYR A 57 0.91 -5.78 1.83
N TYR A 58 2.02 -5.03 1.94
CA TYR A 58 3.24 -5.27 1.17
C TYR A 58 4.30 -6.10 1.91
N ASP A 59 4.37 -6.04 3.24
CA ASP A 59 5.38 -6.74 4.05
C ASP A 59 5.39 -8.27 3.75
N PRO A 60 4.24 -8.98 3.64
CA PRO A 60 4.26 -10.41 3.32
C PRO A 60 4.92 -10.72 1.96
N MET A 61 4.70 -9.86 0.97
CA MET A 61 5.32 -10.01 -0.35
C MET A 61 6.82 -9.67 -0.29
N GLY A 62 7.20 -8.64 0.49
CA GLY A 62 8.59 -8.30 0.72
C GLY A 62 9.36 -9.41 1.46
N GLU A 63 8.74 -10.06 2.44
CA GLU A 63 9.31 -11.21 3.15
C GLU A 63 9.48 -12.42 2.24
N PHE A 64 8.48 -12.70 1.39
CA PHE A 64 8.58 -13.76 0.38
C PHE A 64 9.79 -13.55 -0.54
N TYR A 65 9.93 -12.34 -1.11
CA TYR A 65 11.05 -12.05 -2.01
C TYR A 65 12.39 -12.02 -1.29
N ARG A 66 12.44 -11.54 -0.05
CA ARG A 66 13.68 -11.54 0.74
C ARG A 66 14.15 -12.97 1.00
N LYS A 67 13.23 -13.86 1.37
CA LYS A 67 13.55 -15.28 1.57
C LYS A 67 14.03 -15.92 0.26
N HIS A 68 13.30 -15.68 -0.83
CA HIS A 68 13.68 -16.24 -2.12
C HIS A 68 15.04 -15.73 -2.61
N MET A 69 15.34 -14.45 -2.39
CA MET A 69 16.67 -13.88 -2.65
C MET A 69 17.77 -14.64 -1.92
N MET A 70 17.58 -14.99 -0.65
CA MET A 70 18.56 -15.75 0.12
C MET A 70 18.75 -17.19 -0.40
N GLU A 71 17.70 -17.80 -0.96
CA GLU A 71 17.75 -19.17 -1.50
C GLU A 71 18.57 -19.29 -2.79
N ILE A 72 18.70 -18.20 -3.57
CA ILE A 72 19.33 -18.20 -4.89
C ILE A 72 20.72 -17.55 -4.93
N ARG A 73 21.28 -17.18 -3.76
CA ARG A 73 22.62 -16.56 -3.67
C ARG A 73 23.72 -17.50 -4.12
N ASP A 74 24.80 -16.92 -4.63
CA ASP A 74 26.01 -17.69 -4.91
C ASP A 74 26.67 -18.09 -3.58
N PRO A 75 27.24 -19.31 -3.46
CA PRO A 75 27.96 -19.73 -2.25
C PRO A 75 29.14 -18.81 -1.86
N HIS A 76 29.67 -18.01 -2.80
CA HIS A 76 30.75 -17.06 -2.55
C HIS A 76 30.25 -15.63 -2.26
N ASP A 77 28.94 -15.41 -2.26
CA ASP A 77 28.38 -14.13 -1.84
C ASP A 77 28.65 -13.86 -0.34
N ILE A 78 28.59 -12.58 0.04
CA ILE A 78 28.69 -12.14 1.44
C ILE A 78 27.66 -12.93 2.28
N ALA A 79 28.07 -13.44 3.44
CA ALA A 79 27.17 -14.15 4.35
C ALA A 79 26.20 -13.19 5.04
N GLU A 80 24.99 -13.66 5.38
CA GLU A 80 23.94 -12.83 5.99
C GLU A 80 24.40 -12.15 7.29
N GLY A 81 25.19 -12.85 8.11
CA GLY A 81 25.74 -12.32 9.36
C GLY A 81 26.67 -11.11 9.17
N ASP A 82 27.26 -10.97 7.99
CA ASP A 82 28.24 -9.94 7.69
C ASP A 82 27.61 -8.74 6.95
N PHE A 83 26.31 -8.79 6.61
CA PHE A 83 25.65 -7.73 5.84
C PHE A 83 25.82 -6.34 6.47
N ALA A 84 25.68 -6.23 7.79
CA ALA A 84 25.79 -4.95 8.49
C ALA A 84 27.20 -4.32 8.38
N GLU A 85 28.25 -5.14 8.30
CA GLU A 85 29.62 -4.65 8.09
C GLU A 85 29.74 -4.02 6.70
N TYR A 86 29.21 -4.70 5.68
CA TYR A 86 29.36 -4.30 4.29
C TYR A 86 28.30 -3.29 3.80
N GLU A 87 27.23 -3.05 4.56
CA GLU A 87 26.15 -2.12 4.19
C GLU A 87 26.67 -0.70 3.92
N SER A 88 27.73 -0.30 4.62
CA SER A 88 28.39 1.00 4.44
C SER A 88 29.00 1.19 3.04
N TYR A 89 29.32 0.10 2.32
CA TYR A 89 29.85 0.15 0.97
C TYR A 89 28.76 0.25 -0.10
N ALA A 90 27.49 -0.05 0.21
CA ALA A 90 26.41 -0.05 -0.76
C ALA A 90 26.27 1.31 -1.50
N PRO A 91 26.33 2.48 -0.83
CA PRO A 91 26.29 3.76 -1.53
C PRO A 91 27.48 3.96 -2.48
N LEU A 92 28.68 3.47 -2.10
CA LEU A 92 29.88 3.60 -2.93
C LEU A 92 29.71 2.80 -4.23
N CYS A 93 29.24 1.55 -4.13
CA CYS A 93 28.96 0.69 -5.27
C CYS A 93 27.86 1.23 -6.20
N LEU A 94 26.86 1.93 -5.65
CA LEU A 94 25.76 2.52 -6.43
C LEU A 94 26.09 3.88 -7.05
N SER A 95 27.08 4.60 -6.50
CA SER A 95 27.36 5.99 -6.89
C SER A 95 28.09 6.14 -8.23
N ASN A 96 28.95 5.18 -8.58
CA ASN A 96 29.69 5.11 -9.85
C ASN A 96 29.87 3.63 -10.21
N PRO A 97 28.83 2.94 -10.67
CA PRO A 97 28.99 1.57 -11.13
C PRO A 97 29.94 1.57 -12.33
N ASP A 98 31.01 0.78 -12.25
CA ASP A 98 31.84 0.54 -13.44
C ASP A 98 30.96 -0.13 -14.49
N GLU A 99 30.69 0.57 -15.60
CA GLU A 99 30.03 -0.03 -16.76
C GLU A 99 30.96 -1.08 -17.35
N VAL A 100 30.53 -2.35 -17.35
CA VAL A 100 31.18 -3.47 -18.04
C VAL A 100 30.42 -3.79 -19.31
#